data_AF-A0A5C7L9I2-F1
#
_entry.id   AF-A0A5C7L9I2-F1
#
_cell.length_a   1.000
_cell.length_b   1.000
_cell.length_c   1.000
_cell.angle_alpha   90.00
_cell.angle_beta   90.00
_cell.angle_gamma   90.00
#
_symmetry.space_group_name_H-M   'P 1'
#
loop_
_entity.id
_entity.type
_entity.pdbx_description
1 polymer ?
#
loop_
_entity_poly.entity_id
_entity_poly.type
_entity_poly.pdbx_seq_one_letter_code
_entity_poly.pdbx_strand_id
1 'polypeptide(L)'
;MMRRSTNAALLVFGACAFPALVSAAPLDLVTTAIQSVQPGVSELKMKYPAKLPNTEAFCAAAAETKTKLETKLAEQDASVFAYLNTLPETLENGRNERDAKLEEARSEADQLRGEWYTRLALRADGDDEEDAVEDYQKRVEEAVDDRRESVDAAVLEFRTGTDVLIAKRKAAMSVARDTFKSSVAAAVADLETGCANGVPTATLLSGFKADLAAARAKLAGDKKAAEAQQGEMRKLAEARKSKVAEAVKAFQAELALANAELKQAFKED
;
A
#
# COMPACT_ATOMS: atom_id res chain seq x y z
N MET A 1 -7.53 3.12 -71.28
CA MET A 1 -8.11 4.30 -70.60
C MET A 1 -9.50 3.95 -70.07
N MET A 2 -9.57 3.33 -68.89
CA MET A 2 -10.82 3.08 -68.19
C MET A 2 -10.76 3.88 -66.88
N ARG A 3 -11.48 5.00 -66.84
CA ARG A 3 -11.69 5.78 -65.62
C ARG A 3 -12.72 5.02 -64.78
N ARG A 4 -12.27 4.33 -63.73
CA ARG A 4 -13.16 3.88 -62.66
C ARG A 4 -13.42 5.06 -61.74
N SER A 5 -14.68 5.45 -61.65
CA SER A 5 -15.18 6.40 -60.66
C SER A 5 -15.11 5.76 -59.28
N THR A 6 -14.13 6.15 -58.48
CA THR A 6 -14.10 5.85 -57.05
C THR A 6 -15.07 6.80 -56.36
N ASN A 7 -16.19 6.22 -55.93
CA ASN A 7 -17.10 6.87 -54.99
C ASN A 7 -16.34 7.05 -53.67
N ALA A 8 -15.93 8.29 -53.38
CA ALA A 8 -15.44 8.70 -52.08
C ALA A 8 -16.59 8.62 -51.07
N ALA A 9 -16.80 7.42 -50.52
CA ALA A 9 -17.60 7.25 -49.33
C ALA A 9 -16.82 7.88 -48.18
N LEU A 10 -17.23 9.10 -47.81
CA LEU A 10 -16.89 9.77 -46.55
C LEU A 10 -17.35 8.89 -45.38
N LEU A 11 -16.59 7.84 -45.08
CA LEU A 11 -16.69 7.12 -43.84
C LEU A 11 -15.91 7.93 -42.81
N VAL A 12 -16.70 8.65 -42.01
CA VAL A 12 -16.29 9.22 -40.73
C VAL A 12 -15.46 8.16 -40.02
N PHE A 13 -14.14 8.34 -40.03
CA PHE A 13 -13.21 7.61 -39.17
C PHE A 13 -13.60 8.01 -37.74
N GLY A 14 -14.59 7.32 -37.20
CA GLY A 14 -14.90 7.33 -35.80
C GLY A 14 -13.60 6.99 -35.12
N ALA A 15 -13.03 7.96 -34.41
CA ALA A 15 -11.94 7.73 -33.50
C ALA A 15 -12.37 6.53 -32.65
N CYS A 16 -11.80 5.36 -32.93
CA CYS A 16 -11.72 4.29 -31.96
C CYS A 16 -10.88 4.90 -30.86
N ALA A 17 -11.54 5.65 -29.98
CA ALA A 17 -11.12 5.86 -28.64
C ALA A 17 -10.94 4.44 -28.12
N PHE A 18 -9.72 3.90 -28.29
CA PHE A 18 -9.23 2.87 -27.41
C PHE A 18 -9.63 3.37 -26.04
N PRO A 19 -10.58 2.70 -25.36
CA PRO A 19 -10.96 3.15 -24.05
C PRO A 19 -9.65 3.13 -23.29
N ALA A 20 -9.13 4.33 -23.01
CA ALA A 20 -8.21 4.56 -21.94
C ALA A 20 -9.04 4.28 -20.68
N LEU A 21 -9.43 3.02 -20.49
CA LEU A 21 -9.55 2.37 -19.21
C LEU A 21 -8.13 2.34 -18.65
N VAL A 22 -7.60 3.55 -18.42
CA VAL A 22 -6.90 3.85 -17.20
C VAL A 22 -7.93 3.49 -16.15
N SER A 23 -7.94 2.22 -15.79
CA SER A 23 -8.43 1.75 -14.51
C SER A 23 -7.61 2.56 -13.51
N ALA A 24 -8.12 3.76 -13.22
CA ALA A 24 -7.88 4.48 -12.00
C ALA A 24 -8.54 3.64 -10.91
N ALA A 25 -8.10 2.38 -10.75
CA ALA A 25 -8.34 1.60 -9.56
C ALA A 25 -7.86 2.50 -8.44
N PRO A 26 -8.79 3.01 -7.63
CA PRO A 26 -8.55 4.21 -6.85
C PRO A 26 -7.39 3.93 -5.90
N LEU A 27 -6.44 4.88 -5.90
CA LEU A 27 -5.39 5.02 -4.89
C LEU A 27 -5.93 4.89 -3.45
N ASP A 28 -7.24 5.05 -3.26
CA ASP A 28 -7.98 4.88 -2.02
C ASP A 28 -7.84 3.52 -1.33
N LEU A 29 -7.58 2.43 -2.06
CA LEU A 29 -7.44 1.09 -1.45
C LEU A 29 -6.16 0.93 -0.62
N VAL A 30 -5.07 1.62 -1.00
CA VAL A 30 -3.82 1.58 -0.23
C VAL A 30 -3.94 2.43 1.04
N THR A 31 -4.65 3.55 0.98
CA THR A 31 -4.95 4.40 2.15
C THR A 31 -5.91 3.72 3.12
N THR A 32 -6.96 3.04 2.63
CA THR A 32 -7.89 2.30 3.49
C THR A 32 -7.24 1.08 4.14
N ALA A 33 -6.40 0.33 3.44
CA ALA A 33 -5.66 -0.79 4.02
C ALA A 33 -4.68 -0.34 5.12
N ILE A 34 -4.06 0.84 5.01
CA ILE A 34 -3.13 1.35 6.03
C ILE A 34 -3.86 1.97 7.23
N GLN A 35 -5.06 2.55 7.02
CA GLN A 35 -5.89 3.12 8.09
C GLN A 35 -6.68 2.08 8.88
N SER A 36 -7.10 0.97 8.27
CA SER A 36 -7.74 -0.16 8.97
C SER A 36 -6.75 -1.02 9.77
N VAL A 37 -5.46 -0.79 9.58
CA VAL A 37 -4.30 -1.48 10.17
C VAL A 37 -3.88 -0.81 11.49
N GLN A 38 -4.85 -0.41 12.31
CA GLN A 38 -4.63 -0.28 13.75
C GLN A 38 -5.22 -1.54 14.41
N PRO A 39 -4.41 -2.39 15.06
CA PRO A 39 -4.99 -3.40 15.93
C PRO A 39 -5.88 -2.65 16.92
N GLY A 40 -7.13 -3.10 17.03
CA GLY A 40 -8.05 -2.69 18.08
C GLY A 40 -7.50 -3.13 19.43
N VAL A 41 -6.38 -2.55 19.85
CA VAL A 41 -5.83 -2.69 21.18
C VAL A 41 -6.74 -1.85 22.04
N SER A 42 -7.86 -2.46 22.42
CA SER A 42 -8.71 -1.97 23.48
C SER A 42 -7.80 -1.52 24.62
N GLU A 43 -7.93 -0.25 25.02
CA GLU A 43 -7.16 0.29 26.13
C GLU A 43 -7.21 -0.72 27.26
N LEU A 44 -6.03 -1.09 27.78
CA LEU A 44 -5.88 -2.04 28.86
C LEU A 44 -6.46 -1.39 30.13
N LYS A 45 -7.80 -1.41 30.24
CA LYS A 45 -8.58 -0.89 31.35
C LYS A 45 -8.35 -1.83 32.52
N MET A 46 -7.27 -1.55 33.26
CA MET A 46 -6.98 -2.21 34.52
C MET A 46 -7.81 -1.61 35.64
N LYS A 47 -8.52 -2.47 36.35
CA LYS A 47 -9.11 -2.15 37.64
C LYS A 47 -7.97 -2.23 38.67
N TYR A 48 -7.58 -1.11 39.26
CA TYR A 48 -6.61 -1.09 40.34
C TYR A 48 -7.21 -1.78 41.59
N PRO A 49 -6.39 -2.42 42.44
CA PRO A 49 -6.89 -2.91 43.73
C PRO A 49 -7.52 -1.75 44.51
N ALA A 50 -8.68 -2.00 45.11
CA ALA A 50 -9.36 -1.04 45.98
C ALA A 50 -8.43 -0.66 47.16
N LYS A 51 -8.64 0.51 47.77
CA LYS A 51 -7.93 0.88 49.01
C LYS A 51 -8.28 -0.16 50.08
N LEU A 52 -7.37 -1.08 50.36
CA LEU A 52 -7.51 -2.09 51.41
C LEU A 52 -7.03 -1.52 52.76
N PRO A 53 -7.61 -1.96 53.89
CA PRO A 53 -7.47 -1.30 55.18
C PRO A 53 -6.08 -1.46 55.83
N ASN A 54 -5.29 -2.46 55.43
CA ASN A 54 -3.91 -2.64 55.90
C ASN A 54 -2.97 -3.06 54.74
N THR A 55 -1.67 -2.91 54.95
CA THR A 55 -0.63 -3.17 53.94
C THR A 55 -0.49 -4.65 53.61
N GLU A 56 -0.71 -5.53 54.57
CA GLU A 56 -0.67 -6.98 54.38
C GLU A 56 -1.78 -7.48 53.42
N ALA A 57 -3.02 -7.03 53.62
CA ALA A 57 -4.12 -7.36 52.71
C ALA A 57 -3.92 -6.76 51.32
N PHE A 58 -3.34 -5.56 51.22
CA PHE A 58 -3.00 -4.95 49.93
C PHE A 58 -1.94 -5.77 49.18
N CYS A 59 -0.87 -6.17 49.86
CA CYS A 59 0.21 -6.95 49.26
C CYS A 59 -0.26 -8.36 48.86
N ALA A 60 -1.18 -8.98 49.61
CA ALA A 60 -1.82 -10.23 49.19
C ALA A 60 -2.67 -10.04 47.92
N ALA A 61 -3.45 -8.96 47.83
CA ALA A 61 -4.24 -8.63 46.64
C ALA A 61 -3.39 -8.18 45.43
N ALA A 62 -2.17 -7.69 45.67
CA ALA A 62 -1.22 -7.33 44.63
C ALA A 62 -0.78 -8.55 43.81
N ALA A 63 -0.65 -9.72 44.44
CA ALA A 63 -0.34 -10.97 43.74
C ALA A 63 -1.42 -11.36 42.72
N GLU A 64 -2.71 -11.27 43.08
CA GLU A 64 -3.80 -11.51 42.15
C GLU A 64 -3.82 -10.47 41.01
N THR A 65 -3.51 -9.21 41.34
CA THR A 65 -3.41 -8.11 40.37
C THR A 65 -2.28 -8.38 39.37
N LYS A 66 -1.12 -8.87 39.83
CA LYS A 66 0.00 -9.30 39.00
C LYS A 66 -0.41 -10.40 38.02
N THR A 67 -1.04 -11.47 38.49
CA THR A 67 -1.46 -12.56 37.61
C THR A 67 -2.41 -12.05 36.52
N LYS A 68 -3.40 -11.23 36.87
CA LYS A 68 -4.34 -10.64 35.88
C LYS A 68 -3.64 -9.72 34.88
N LEU A 69 -2.66 -8.95 35.34
CA LEU A 69 -1.85 -8.08 34.51
C LEU A 69 -1.02 -8.89 33.51
N GLU A 70 -0.31 -9.91 33.98
CA GLU A 70 0.52 -10.80 33.16
C GLU A 70 -0.31 -11.54 32.11
N THR A 71 -1.48 -12.08 32.49
CA THR A 71 -2.40 -12.72 31.53
C THR A 71 -2.84 -11.75 30.43
N LYS A 72 -3.32 -10.56 30.80
CA LYS A 72 -3.76 -9.57 29.80
C LYS A 72 -2.62 -9.09 28.92
N LEU A 73 -1.44 -8.90 29.50
CA LEU A 73 -0.24 -8.50 28.77
C LEU A 73 0.17 -9.59 27.77
N ALA A 74 0.11 -10.87 28.15
CA ALA A 74 0.37 -12.00 27.26
C ALA A 74 -0.66 -12.11 26.13
N GLU A 75 -1.96 -11.95 26.42
CA GLU A 75 -3.03 -11.94 25.41
C GLU A 75 -2.83 -10.80 24.39
N GLN A 76 -2.55 -9.59 24.86
CA GLN A 76 -2.29 -8.45 23.98
C GLN A 76 -1.01 -8.62 23.18
N ASP A 77 0.05 -9.15 23.79
CA ASP A 77 1.32 -9.45 23.13
C ASP A 77 1.14 -10.45 21.98
N ALA A 78 0.39 -11.53 22.24
CA ALA A 78 0.06 -12.55 21.23
C ALA A 78 -0.76 -11.95 20.09
N SER A 79 -1.76 -11.11 20.39
CA SER A 79 -2.58 -10.43 19.37
C SER A 79 -1.74 -9.50 18.49
N VAL A 80 -0.88 -8.66 19.10
CA VAL A 80 0.03 -7.78 18.36
C VAL A 80 1.02 -8.57 17.52
N PHE A 81 1.58 -9.65 18.06
CA PHE A 81 2.53 -10.50 17.35
C PHE A 81 1.88 -11.19 16.14
N ALA A 82 0.71 -11.82 16.33
CA ALA A 82 -0.05 -12.46 15.26
C ALA A 82 -0.33 -11.47 14.12
N TYR A 83 -0.81 -10.28 14.48
CA TYR A 83 -1.09 -9.22 13.53
C TYR A 83 0.14 -8.76 12.73
N LEU A 84 1.28 -8.54 13.41
CA LEU A 84 2.51 -8.15 12.72
C LEU A 84 3.05 -9.23 11.78
N ASN A 85 2.60 -10.48 11.93
CA ASN A 85 3.00 -11.61 11.10
C ASN A 85 2.00 -11.93 9.98
N THR A 86 0.72 -11.58 10.11
CA THR A 86 -0.25 -11.70 9.00
C THR A 86 -0.20 -10.53 8.02
N LEU A 87 0.39 -9.39 8.42
CA LEU A 87 0.51 -8.20 7.59
C LEU A 87 1.26 -8.45 6.25
N PRO A 88 2.43 -9.12 6.21
CA PRO A 88 3.13 -9.38 4.96
C PRO A 88 2.29 -10.18 3.96
N GLU A 89 1.63 -11.25 4.42
CA GLU A 89 0.77 -12.10 3.59
C GLU A 89 -0.43 -11.31 3.02
N THR A 90 -1.08 -10.50 3.84
CA THR A 90 -2.19 -9.64 3.41
C THR A 90 -1.75 -8.67 2.31
N LEU A 91 -0.57 -8.07 2.45
CA LEU A 91 -0.03 -7.13 1.48
C LEU A 91 0.40 -7.81 0.18
N GLU A 92 1.00 -9.00 0.28
CA GLU A 92 1.42 -9.82 -0.85
C GLU A 92 0.21 -10.28 -1.67
N ASN A 93 -0.84 -10.80 -1.02
CA ASN A 93 -2.06 -11.20 -1.70
C ASN A 93 -2.70 -10.03 -2.46
N GLY A 94 -2.79 -8.86 -1.82
CA GLY A 94 -3.32 -7.67 -2.50
C GLY A 94 -2.45 -7.18 -3.66
N ARG A 95 -1.13 -7.43 -3.64
CA ARG A 95 -0.23 -7.14 -4.78
C ARG A 95 -0.48 -8.11 -5.93
N ASN A 96 -0.56 -9.40 -5.62
CA ASN A 96 -0.79 -10.45 -6.61
C ASN A 96 -2.14 -10.25 -7.34
N GLU A 97 -3.20 -9.89 -6.63
CA GLU A 97 -4.49 -9.57 -7.26
C GLU A 97 -4.43 -8.38 -8.22
N ARG A 98 -3.66 -7.34 -7.88
CA ARG A 98 -3.49 -6.18 -8.75
C ARG A 98 -2.64 -6.51 -9.97
N ASP A 99 -1.60 -7.32 -9.80
CA ASP A 99 -0.73 -7.75 -10.89
C ASP A 99 -1.48 -8.66 -11.87
N ALA A 100 -2.31 -9.58 -11.36
CA ALA A 100 -3.17 -10.41 -12.20
C ALA A 100 -4.13 -9.57 -13.06
N LYS A 101 -4.78 -8.56 -12.47
CA LYS A 101 -5.67 -7.64 -13.21
C LYS A 101 -4.93 -6.77 -14.22
N LEU A 102 -3.70 -6.35 -13.89
CA LEU A 102 -2.87 -5.58 -14.81
C LEU A 102 -2.48 -6.44 -16.02
N GLU A 103 -2.11 -7.70 -15.78
CA GLU A 103 -1.73 -8.63 -16.84
C GLU A 103 -2.91 -8.99 -17.76
N GLU A 104 -4.09 -9.21 -17.17
CA GLU A 104 -5.33 -9.40 -17.91
C GLU A 104 -5.63 -8.20 -18.83
N ALA A 105 -5.57 -6.98 -18.29
CA ALA A 105 -5.79 -5.76 -19.06
C ALA A 105 -4.73 -5.54 -20.17
N ARG A 106 -3.48 -5.94 -19.92
CA ARG A 106 -2.40 -5.91 -20.92
C ARG A 106 -2.67 -6.87 -22.07
N SER A 107 -3.07 -8.10 -21.75
CA SER A 107 -3.41 -9.12 -22.73
C SER A 107 -4.58 -8.70 -23.62
N GLU A 108 -5.67 -8.19 -23.03
CA GLU A 108 -6.81 -7.65 -23.79
C GLU A 108 -6.40 -6.49 -24.71
N ALA A 109 -5.59 -5.56 -24.22
CA ALA A 109 -5.10 -4.43 -25.01
C ALA A 109 -4.18 -4.87 -26.16
N ASP A 110 -3.36 -5.91 -25.96
CA ASP A 110 -2.50 -6.48 -26.98
C ASP A 110 -3.30 -7.19 -28.07
N GLN A 111 -4.32 -7.96 -27.68
CA GLN A 111 -5.23 -8.60 -28.64
C GLN A 111 -5.95 -7.55 -29.51
N LEU A 112 -6.59 -6.56 -28.89
CA LEU A 112 -7.34 -5.53 -29.62
C LEU A 112 -6.46 -4.72 -30.58
N ARG A 113 -5.21 -4.48 -30.18
CA ARG A 113 -4.23 -3.77 -31.00
C ARG A 113 -3.77 -4.62 -32.18
N GLY A 114 -3.47 -5.91 -31.96
CA GLY A 114 -3.16 -6.86 -33.03
C GLY A 114 -4.29 -6.98 -34.06
N GLU A 115 -5.55 -7.07 -33.61
CA GLU A 115 -6.71 -7.06 -34.50
C GLU A 115 -6.83 -5.76 -35.31
N TRP A 116 -6.42 -4.63 -34.74
CA TRP A 116 -6.45 -3.34 -35.41
C TRP A 116 -5.34 -3.23 -36.47
N TYR A 117 -4.12 -3.74 -36.21
CA TYR A 117 -3.07 -3.84 -37.22
C TYR A 117 -3.51 -4.70 -38.42
N THR A 118 -4.12 -5.86 -38.16
CA THR A 118 -4.66 -6.70 -39.24
C THR A 118 -5.66 -5.95 -40.11
N ARG A 119 -6.54 -5.13 -39.51
CA ARG A 119 -7.49 -4.32 -40.27
C ARG A 119 -6.83 -3.22 -41.11
N LEU A 120 -5.73 -2.64 -40.63
CA LEU A 120 -4.96 -1.67 -41.41
C LEU A 120 -4.24 -2.33 -42.58
N ALA A 121 -3.57 -3.45 -42.34
CA ALA A 121 -2.86 -4.19 -43.38
C ALA A 121 -3.80 -4.65 -44.50
N LEU A 122 -5.02 -5.08 -44.17
CA LEU A 122 -6.05 -5.44 -45.16
C LEU A 122 -6.59 -4.25 -45.97
N ARG A 123 -6.33 -3.02 -45.52
CA ARG A 123 -6.80 -1.80 -46.16
C ARG A 123 -5.75 -1.12 -47.02
N ALA A 124 -4.47 -1.31 -46.69
CA ALA A 124 -3.36 -0.84 -47.51
C ALA A 124 -3.48 -1.43 -48.92
N ASP A 125 -3.38 -0.58 -49.95
CA ASP A 125 -3.44 -0.94 -51.37
C ASP A 125 -2.24 -0.33 -52.10
N GLY A 126 -1.08 -0.98 -51.97
CA GLY A 126 0.18 -0.57 -52.60
C GLY A 126 1.33 -0.49 -51.62
N ASP A 127 2.55 -0.54 -52.17
CA ASP A 127 3.80 -0.65 -51.39
C ASP A 127 3.94 0.50 -50.37
N ASP A 128 3.58 1.74 -50.73
CA ASP A 128 3.71 2.91 -49.85
C ASP A 128 2.75 2.86 -48.63
N GLU A 129 1.51 2.39 -48.81
CA GLU A 129 0.56 2.23 -47.71
C GLU A 129 0.92 1.02 -46.82
N GLU A 130 1.43 -0.07 -47.41
CA GLU A 130 1.89 -1.25 -46.68
C GLU A 130 3.08 -0.92 -45.78
N ASP A 131 4.11 -0.24 -46.31
CA ASP A 131 5.28 0.22 -45.56
C ASP A 131 4.87 1.14 -44.40
N ALA A 132 3.91 2.06 -44.63
CA ALA A 132 3.42 2.96 -43.58
C ALA A 132 2.68 2.22 -42.45
N VAL A 133 1.97 1.12 -42.75
CA VAL A 133 1.33 0.27 -41.73
C VAL A 133 2.39 -0.46 -40.89
N GLU A 134 3.43 -0.99 -41.52
CA GLU A 134 4.53 -1.65 -40.79
C GLU A 134 5.26 -0.67 -39.85
N ASP A 135 5.59 0.53 -40.35
CA ASP A 135 6.21 1.58 -39.54
C ASP A 135 5.33 2.04 -38.39
N TYR A 136 4.02 2.21 -38.64
CA TYR A 136 3.04 2.52 -37.58
C TYR A 136 3.04 1.42 -36.51
N GLN A 137 2.95 0.15 -36.91
CA GLN A 137 2.90 -0.98 -35.99
C GLN A 137 4.14 -0.99 -35.11
N LYS A 138 5.33 -0.89 -35.72
CA LYS A 138 6.60 -0.86 -35.01
C LYS A 138 6.64 0.27 -33.98
N ARG A 139 6.31 1.50 -34.40
CA ARG A 139 6.34 2.67 -33.53
C ARG A 139 5.37 2.55 -32.35
N VAL A 140 4.18 2.00 -32.58
CA VAL A 140 3.21 1.81 -31.50
C VAL A 140 3.64 0.70 -30.55
N GLU A 141 4.21 -0.41 -31.01
CA GLU A 141 4.77 -1.43 -30.12
C GLU A 141 5.90 -0.88 -29.27
N GLU A 142 6.85 -0.15 -29.87
CA GLU A 142 7.94 0.52 -29.13
C GLU A 142 7.37 1.45 -28.05
N ALA A 143 6.38 2.29 -28.38
CA ALA A 143 5.74 3.18 -27.41
C ALA A 143 4.96 2.43 -26.31
N VAL A 144 4.35 1.28 -26.61
CA VAL A 144 3.66 0.43 -25.63
C VAL A 144 4.67 -0.16 -24.65
N ASP A 145 5.80 -0.66 -25.15
CA ASP A 145 6.87 -1.26 -24.35
C ASP A 145 7.51 -0.22 -23.43
N ASP A 146 7.87 0.96 -23.95
CA ASP A 146 8.41 2.07 -23.16
C ASP A 146 7.47 2.48 -22.02
N ARG A 147 6.17 2.54 -22.32
CA ARG A 147 5.14 2.84 -21.32
C ARG A 147 5.07 1.76 -20.26
N ARG A 148 5.08 0.48 -20.65
CA ARG A 148 5.03 -0.66 -19.74
C ARG A 148 6.23 -0.67 -18.81
N GLU A 149 7.44 -0.53 -19.36
CA GLU A 149 8.69 -0.47 -18.61
C GLU A 149 8.67 0.67 -17.58
N SER A 150 8.27 1.87 -18.01
CA SER A 150 8.21 3.05 -17.13
C SER A 150 7.19 2.87 -15.99
N VAL A 151 6.02 2.30 -16.28
CA VAL A 151 5.00 2.02 -15.26
C VAL A 151 5.47 0.94 -14.29
N ASP A 152 6.08 -0.14 -14.79
CA ASP A 152 6.55 -1.26 -13.97
C ASP A 152 7.70 -0.82 -13.06
N ALA A 153 8.62 0.00 -13.56
CA ALA A 153 9.66 0.64 -12.75
C ALA A 153 9.07 1.50 -11.63
N ALA A 154 8.05 2.32 -11.92
CA ALA A 154 7.38 3.14 -10.93
C ALA A 154 6.63 2.31 -9.87
N VAL A 155 6.01 1.20 -10.28
CA VAL A 155 5.34 0.25 -9.37
C VAL A 155 6.35 -0.46 -8.48
N LEU A 156 7.48 -0.91 -9.03
CA LEU A 156 8.55 -1.55 -8.29
C LEU A 156 9.14 -0.63 -7.22
N GLU A 157 9.50 0.60 -7.60
CA GLU A 157 10.04 1.60 -6.67
C GLU A 157 9.05 1.89 -5.52
N PHE A 158 7.77 2.04 -5.85
CA PHE A 158 6.72 2.21 -4.84
C PHE A 158 6.66 1.01 -3.89
N ARG A 159 6.69 -0.22 -4.41
CA ARG A 159 6.63 -1.45 -3.61
C ARG A 159 7.82 -1.56 -2.68
N THR A 160 9.03 -1.40 -3.20
CA THR A 160 10.28 -1.45 -2.43
C THR A 160 10.29 -0.38 -1.35
N GLY A 161 9.94 0.87 -1.67
CA GLY A 161 9.86 1.95 -0.68
C GLY A 161 8.81 1.66 0.42
N THR A 162 7.66 1.12 0.02
CA THR A 162 6.58 0.75 0.95
C THR A 162 7.01 -0.38 1.88
N ASP A 163 7.71 -1.40 1.38
CA ASP A 163 8.21 -2.53 2.18
C ASP A 163 9.23 -2.09 3.24
N VAL A 164 10.14 -1.18 2.86
CA VAL A 164 11.09 -0.59 3.81
C VAL A 164 10.37 0.16 4.93
N LEU A 165 9.35 0.96 4.60
CA LEU A 165 8.56 1.71 5.59
C LEU A 165 7.73 0.79 6.50
N ILE A 166 7.17 -0.29 5.96
CA ILE A 166 6.46 -1.31 6.75
C ILE A 166 7.41 -2.02 7.70
N ALA A 167 8.57 -2.49 7.21
CA ALA A 167 9.57 -3.16 8.03
C ALA A 167 10.02 -2.26 9.19
N LYS A 168 10.28 -0.98 8.90
CA LYS A 168 10.62 0.03 9.92
C LYS A 168 9.50 0.22 10.95
N ARG A 169 8.23 0.32 10.50
CA ARG A 169 7.08 0.43 11.40
C ARG A 169 6.91 -0.82 12.27
N LYS A 170 7.06 -2.02 11.69
CA LYS A 170 7.00 -3.31 12.41
C LYS A 170 8.09 -3.37 13.48
N ALA A 171 9.33 -3.02 13.15
CA ALA A 171 10.44 -2.97 14.10
C ALA A 171 10.16 -1.98 15.26
N ALA A 172 9.72 -0.75 14.94
CA ALA A 172 9.38 0.25 15.96
C ALA A 172 8.26 -0.23 16.89
N MET A 173 7.22 -0.87 16.35
CA MET A 173 6.11 -1.43 17.14
C MET A 173 6.56 -2.58 18.03
N SER A 174 7.44 -3.46 17.54
CA SER A 174 8.03 -4.55 18.34
C SER A 174 8.82 -3.99 19.52
N VAL A 175 9.68 -3.00 19.27
CA VAL A 175 10.49 -2.35 20.33
C VAL A 175 9.59 -1.64 21.35
N ALA A 176 8.56 -0.94 20.90
CA ALA A 176 7.60 -0.26 21.78
C ALA A 176 6.85 -1.24 22.69
N ARG A 177 6.42 -2.38 22.12
CA ARG A 177 5.79 -3.49 22.85
C ARG A 177 6.73 -4.06 23.91
N ASP A 178 7.95 -4.41 23.52
CA ASP A 178 8.93 -5.02 24.45
C ASP A 178 9.29 -4.05 25.58
N THR A 179 9.43 -2.76 25.27
CA THR A 179 9.65 -1.71 26.26
C THR A 179 8.47 -1.58 27.23
N PHE A 180 7.24 -1.64 26.73
CA PHE A 180 6.05 -1.61 27.57
C PHE A 180 5.99 -2.83 28.51
N LYS A 181 6.23 -4.05 28.00
CA LYS A 181 6.29 -5.27 28.84
C LYS A 181 7.34 -5.15 29.93
N SER A 182 8.54 -4.68 29.59
CA SER A 182 9.62 -4.48 30.57
C SER A 182 9.25 -3.43 31.63
N SER A 183 8.62 -2.32 31.23
CA SER A 183 8.18 -1.27 32.16
C SER A 183 7.11 -1.77 33.13
N VAL A 184 6.18 -2.59 32.64
CA VAL A 184 5.14 -3.21 33.46
C VAL A 184 5.73 -4.22 34.43
N ALA A 185 6.68 -5.05 33.99
CA ALA A 185 7.38 -6.00 34.86
C ALA A 185 8.19 -5.29 35.95
N ALA A 186 8.86 -4.18 35.63
CA ALA A 186 9.57 -3.36 36.61
C ALA A 186 8.62 -2.78 37.67
N ALA A 187 7.48 -2.21 37.26
CA ALA A 187 6.46 -1.70 38.18
C ALA A 187 5.92 -2.78 39.13
N VAL A 188 5.78 -4.02 38.65
CA VAL A 188 5.39 -5.16 39.50
C VAL A 188 6.51 -5.52 40.49
N ALA A 189 7.76 -5.58 40.05
CA ALA A 189 8.90 -5.88 40.92
C ALA A 189 9.10 -4.82 42.01
N ASP A 190 8.89 -3.54 41.68
CA ASP A 190 8.92 -2.44 42.65
C ASP A 190 7.79 -2.55 43.68
N LEU A 191 6.59 -2.96 43.23
CA LEU A 191 5.46 -3.22 44.12
C LEU A 191 5.75 -4.39 45.09
N GLU A 192 6.33 -5.49 44.60
CA GLU A 192 6.71 -6.65 45.40
C GLU A 192 7.81 -6.31 46.42
N THR A 193 8.83 -5.57 45.99
CA THR A 193 9.94 -5.12 46.84
C THR A 193 9.45 -4.17 47.93
N GLY A 194 8.58 -3.22 47.57
CA GLY A 194 7.99 -2.30 48.54
C GLY A 194 7.08 -3.02 49.54
N CYS A 195 6.35 -4.05 49.11
CA CYS A 195 5.59 -4.93 50.00
C CYS A 195 6.48 -5.66 51.01
N ALA A 196 7.61 -6.23 50.57
CA ALA A 196 8.57 -6.91 51.44
C ALA A 196 9.22 -5.95 52.46
N ASN A 197 9.40 -4.69 52.07
CA ASN A 197 9.99 -3.64 52.91
C ASN A 197 8.98 -2.91 53.81
N GLY A 198 7.71 -3.32 53.83
CA GLY A 198 6.67 -2.72 54.67
C GLY A 198 6.31 -1.28 54.27
N VAL A 199 6.49 -0.91 53.00
CA VAL A 199 6.14 0.43 52.51
C VAL A 199 4.62 0.65 52.65
N PRO A 200 4.16 1.82 53.14
CA PRO A 200 2.74 2.08 53.32
C PRO A 200 1.93 1.90 52.03
N THR A 201 0.72 1.33 52.16
CA THR A 201 -0.20 1.05 51.04
C THR A 201 -0.44 2.25 50.14
N ALA A 202 -0.60 3.44 50.73
CA ALA A 202 -0.84 4.66 49.98
C ALA A 202 0.30 4.96 49.00
N THR A 203 1.54 4.83 49.48
CA THR A 203 2.78 5.04 48.72
C THR A 203 2.94 4.00 47.61
N LEU A 204 2.73 2.71 47.93
CA LEU A 204 2.79 1.62 46.96
C LEU A 204 1.78 1.80 45.82
N LEU A 205 0.52 2.09 46.17
CA LEU A 205 -0.55 2.27 45.20
C LEU A 205 -0.31 3.50 44.31
N SER A 206 0.20 4.61 44.87
CA SER A 206 0.51 5.80 44.07
C SER A 206 1.70 5.56 43.13
N GLY A 207 2.74 4.87 43.59
CA GLY A 207 3.93 4.55 42.79
C GLY A 207 3.56 3.65 41.61
N PHE A 208 2.94 2.50 41.88
CA PHE A 208 2.49 1.57 40.85
C PHE A 208 1.57 2.21 39.79
N LYS A 209 0.66 3.09 40.23
CA LYS A 209 -0.19 3.86 39.29
C LYS A 209 0.63 4.81 38.42
N ALA A 210 1.60 5.51 39.00
CA ALA A 210 2.47 6.42 38.28
C ALA A 210 3.32 5.66 37.24
N ASP A 211 3.90 4.52 37.62
CA ASP A 211 4.74 3.71 36.72
C ASP A 211 3.93 3.16 35.54
N LEU A 212 2.74 2.62 35.81
CA LEU A 212 1.85 2.14 34.75
C LEU A 212 1.31 3.29 33.87
N ALA A 213 1.14 4.50 34.42
CA ALA A 213 0.76 5.67 33.63
C ALA A 213 1.91 6.10 32.71
N ALA A 214 3.14 6.14 33.24
CA ALA A 214 4.34 6.45 32.47
C ALA A 214 4.59 5.44 31.35
N ALA A 215 4.47 4.13 31.64
CA ALA A 215 4.58 3.08 30.64
C ALA A 215 3.56 3.23 29.50
N ARG A 216 2.30 3.53 29.82
CA ARG A 216 1.25 3.78 28.81
C ARG A 216 1.52 5.03 27.99
N ALA A 217 1.91 6.11 28.63
CA ALA A 217 2.25 7.37 27.96
C ALA A 217 3.41 7.16 26.98
N LYS A 218 4.44 6.40 27.39
CA LYS A 218 5.55 6.03 26.52
C LYS A 218 5.08 5.21 25.32
N LEU A 219 4.30 4.15 25.54
CA LEU A 219 3.76 3.33 24.44
C LEU A 219 2.93 4.17 23.46
N ALA A 220 2.12 5.11 23.95
CA ALA A 220 1.36 6.03 23.10
C ALA A 220 2.27 6.95 22.27
N GLY A 221 3.33 7.48 22.88
CA GLY A 221 4.35 8.27 22.20
C GLY A 221 5.08 7.47 21.11
N ASP A 222 5.52 6.25 21.44
CA ASP A 222 6.20 5.35 20.50
C ASP A 222 5.28 4.98 19.32
N LYS A 223 3.99 4.73 19.59
CA LYS A 223 2.98 4.47 18.54
C LYS A 223 2.85 5.64 17.58
N LYS A 224 2.70 6.86 18.12
CA LYS A 224 2.60 8.09 17.33
C LYS A 224 3.86 8.35 16.49
N ALA A 225 5.04 8.08 17.05
CA ALA A 225 6.31 8.21 16.33
C ALA A 225 6.40 7.24 15.15
N ALA A 226 5.93 6.00 15.32
CA ALA A 226 5.88 5.04 14.23
C ALA A 226 4.83 5.38 13.16
N GLU A 227 3.73 6.06 13.53
CA GLU A 227 2.73 6.57 12.58
C GLU A 227 3.25 7.73 11.72
N ALA A 228 4.31 8.44 12.14
CA ALA A 228 4.93 9.48 11.32
C ALA A 228 5.42 8.97 9.95
N GLN A 229 5.63 7.65 9.79
CA GLN A 229 5.96 7.05 8.49
C GLN A 229 4.83 7.14 7.45
N GLN A 230 3.59 7.46 7.84
CA GLN A 230 2.47 7.66 6.91
C GLN A 230 2.72 8.80 5.91
N GLY A 231 3.45 9.85 6.32
CA GLY A 231 3.80 10.95 5.43
C GLY A 231 4.69 10.49 4.27
N GLU A 232 5.69 9.64 4.57
CA GLU A 232 6.59 9.07 3.57
C GLU A 232 5.87 8.10 2.63
N MET A 233 4.93 7.30 3.14
CA MET A 233 4.07 6.46 2.29
C MET A 233 3.26 7.26 1.28
N ARG A 234 2.69 8.40 1.69
CA ARG A 234 1.96 9.29 0.79
C ARG A 234 2.87 9.87 -0.30
N LYS A 235 4.10 10.26 0.06
CA LYS A 235 5.08 10.75 -0.93
C LYS A 235 5.40 9.68 -1.98
N LEU A 236 5.60 8.43 -1.57
CA LEU A 236 5.81 7.32 -2.51
C LEU A 236 4.60 7.14 -3.44
N ALA A 237 3.38 7.23 -2.92
CA ALA A 237 2.17 7.08 -3.72
C ALA A 237 2.02 8.20 -4.77
N GLU A 238 2.30 9.45 -4.39
CA GLU A 238 2.30 10.59 -5.32
C GLU A 238 3.43 10.48 -6.35
N ALA A 239 4.63 10.03 -5.95
CA ALA A 239 5.74 9.80 -6.88
C ALA A 239 5.37 8.76 -7.94
N ARG A 240 4.79 7.62 -7.53
CA ARG A 240 4.29 6.61 -8.46
C ARG A 240 3.24 7.19 -9.42
N LYS A 241 2.28 7.95 -8.89
CA LYS A 241 1.22 8.58 -9.68
C LYS A 241 1.79 9.53 -10.74
N SER A 242 2.77 10.36 -10.38
CA SER A 242 3.43 11.27 -11.32
C SER A 242 4.11 10.50 -12.45
N LYS A 243 4.93 9.49 -12.12
CA LYS A 243 5.64 8.67 -13.11
C LYS A 243 4.71 7.94 -14.06
N VAL A 244 3.62 7.38 -13.55
CA VAL A 244 2.60 6.74 -14.39
C VAL A 244 1.93 7.76 -15.32
N ALA A 245 1.60 8.96 -14.83
CA ALA A 245 1.02 10.01 -15.67
C ALA A 245 1.98 10.50 -16.76
N GLU A 246 3.27 10.62 -16.43
CA GLU A 246 4.33 10.95 -17.39
C GLU A 246 4.49 9.88 -18.47
N ALA A 247 4.52 8.59 -18.10
CA ALA A 247 4.59 7.48 -19.05
C ALA A 247 3.37 7.45 -19.99
N VAL A 248 2.16 7.69 -19.47
CA VAL A 248 0.95 7.77 -20.29
C VAL A 248 1.00 8.96 -21.25
N LYS A 249 1.47 10.12 -20.78
CA LYS A 249 1.61 11.31 -21.63
C LYS A 249 2.62 11.09 -22.76
N ALA A 250 3.74 10.45 -22.47
CA ALA A 250 4.75 10.10 -23.48
C ALA A 250 4.16 9.16 -24.55
N PHE A 251 3.49 8.09 -24.12
CA PHE A 251 2.78 7.18 -25.02
C PHE A 251 1.76 7.89 -25.92
N GLN A 252 0.95 8.79 -25.36
CA GLN A 252 -0.03 9.56 -26.13
C GLN A 252 0.61 10.45 -27.19
N ALA A 253 1.78 11.03 -26.89
CA ALA A 253 2.52 11.84 -27.85
C ALA A 253 3.03 11.00 -29.02
N GLU A 254 3.65 9.84 -28.73
CA GLU A 254 4.12 8.92 -29.77
C GLU A 254 2.98 8.38 -30.63
N LEU A 255 1.86 8.00 -30.00
CA LEU A 255 0.68 7.53 -30.71
C LEU A 255 0.09 8.62 -31.61
N ALA A 256 0.11 9.89 -31.20
CA ALA A 256 -0.37 11.00 -32.02
C ALA A 256 0.51 11.22 -33.26
N LEU A 257 1.83 11.08 -33.12
CA LEU A 257 2.79 11.17 -34.22
C LEU A 257 2.62 10.01 -35.21
N ALA A 258 2.59 8.78 -34.71
CA ALA A 258 2.34 7.58 -35.54
C ALA A 258 1.03 7.72 -36.34
N ASN A 259 -0.05 8.17 -35.68
CA ASN A 259 -1.33 8.38 -36.35
C ASN A 259 -1.29 9.50 -37.42
N ALA A 260 -0.47 10.52 -37.25
CA ALA A 260 -0.34 11.59 -38.23
C ALA A 260 0.39 11.09 -39.48
N GLU A 261 1.47 10.33 -39.31
CA GLU A 261 2.27 9.72 -40.38
C GLU A 261 1.44 8.71 -41.17
N LEU A 262 0.76 7.79 -40.49
CA LEU A 262 -0.14 6.82 -41.13
C LEU A 262 -1.25 7.52 -41.93
N LYS A 263 -1.88 8.56 -41.36
CA LYS A 263 -2.92 9.32 -42.08
C LYS A 263 -2.39 10.08 -43.29
N GLN A 264 -1.10 10.41 -43.33
CA GLN A 264 -0.52 11.07 -44.48
C GLN A 264 -0.37 10.07 -45.63
N ALA A 265 0.15 8.87 -45.37
CA ALA A 265 0.29 7.81 -46.37
C ALA A 265 -1.05 7.50 -47.06
N PHE A 266 -2.11 7.26 -46.27
CA PHE A 266 -3.47 6.96 -46.77
C PHE A 266 -4.22 8.14 -47.43
N LYS A 267 -3.57 9.30 -47.62
CA LYS A 267 -4.14 10.48 -48.29
C LYS A 267 -3.43 10.84 -49.59
N GLU A 268 -2.29 10.23 -49.87
CA GLU A 268 -1.51 10.53 -51.08
C GLU A 268 -2.01 9.74 -52.31
N ASP A 269 -3.03 8.89 -52.15
CA ASP A 269 -3.82 8.20 -53.21
C ASP A 269 -5.17 8.86 -53.56
#